data_AF-K9Z673-F1
#
_entry.id   AF-K9Z673-F1
#
_cell.length_a   1.000
_cell.length_b   1.000
_cell.length_c   1.000
_cell.angle_alpha   90.00
_cell.angle_beta   90.00
_cell.angle_gamma   90.00
#
_symmetry.space_group_name_H-M   'P 1'
#
loop_
_entity.id
_entity.type
_entity.pdbx_description
1 polymer ?
#
loop_
_entity_poly.entity_id
_entity_poly.type
_entity_poly.pdbx_seq_one_letter_code
_entity_poly.pdbx_strand_id
1 'polypeptide(L)'
;MSESQSFFKSTSYDFEQEVLTRFRVLVEILPNECEIHRETWDSRTVICLDFQNCPYSLEIVKENVSILLNVMERFGLAKSIIFRDGNHLKAWRNLVKN
;
A
#
# COMPACT_ATOMS: atom_id res chain seq x y z
N MET A 1 5.92 42.80 -8.32
CA MET A 1 6.26 41.39 -8.07
C MET A 1 5.33 40.91 -6.98
N SER A 2 4.30 40.16 -7.33
CA SER A 2 3.40 39.55 -6.35
C SER A 2 3.62 38.06 -6.44
N GLU A 3 4.34 37.52 -5.46
CA GLU A 3 4.39 36.08 -5.21
C GLU A 3 3.00 35.65 -4.77
N SER A 4 2.17 35.25 -5.73
CA SER A 4 0.96 34.50 -5.42
C SER A 4 1.41 33.13 -4.91
N GLN A 5 1.48 33.02 -3.58
CA GLN A 5 1.47 31.76 -2.85
C GLN A 5 0.39 30.87 -3.45
N SER A 6 0.79 29.92 -4.29
CA SER A 6 -0.09 28.84 -4.69
C SER A 6 -0.31 28.01 -3.44
N PHE A 7 -1.42 28.26 -2.74
CA PHE A 7 -2.00 27.25 -1.87
C PHE A 7 -2.22 26.03 -2.77
N PHE A 8 -1.30 25.07 -2.72
CA PHE A 8 -1.45 23.80 -3.43
C PHE A 8 -2.76 23.20 -2.94
N LYS A 9 -3.80 23.27 -3.76
CA LYS A 9 -5.02 22.46 -3.57
C LYS A 9 -4.63 21.01 -3.87
N SER A 10 -3.91 20.39 -2.96
CA SER A 10 -3.69 18.94 -2.98
C SER A 10 -5.04 18.28 -2.77
N THR A 11 -5.44 17.46 -3.73
CA THR A 11 -6.68 16.69 -3.66
C THR A 11 -6.48 15.47 -2.76
N SER A 12 -7.57 14.84 -2.31
CA SER A 12 -7.48 13.55 -1.61
C SER A 12 -6.76 12.48 -2.45
N TYR A 13 -6.82 12.59 -3.77
CA TYR A 13 -6.11 11.69 -4.69
C TYR A 13 -4.59 11.92 -4.65
N ASP A 14 -4.14 13.19 -4.67
CA ASP A 14 -2.70 13.50 -4.59
C ASP A 14 -2.10 13.02 -3.26
N PHE A 15 -2.86 13.17 -2.16
CA PHE A 15 -2.45 12.66 -0.86
C PHE A 15 -2.37 11.12 -0.84
N GLU A 16 -3.33 10.43 -1.46
CA GLU A 16 -3.30 8.97 -1.63
C GLU A 16 -2.03 8.53 -2.34
N GLN A 17 -1.74 9.14 -3.49
CA GLN A 17 -0.57 8.79 -4.31
C GLN A 17 0.74 9.05 -3.57
N GLU A 18 0.88 10.18 -2.88
CA GLU A 18 2.06 10.50 -2.09
C GLU A 18 2.28 9.48 -0.96
N VAL A 19 1.20 9.11 -0.26
CA VAL A 19 1.25 8.13 0.83
C VAL A 19 1.67 6.76 0.32
N LEU A 20 1.09 6.28 -0.78
CA LEU A 20 1.43 4.99 -1.38
C LEU A 20 2.85 4.99 -1.96
N THR A 21 3.28 6.11 -2.54
CA THR A 21 4.66 6.29 -3.02
C THR A 21 5.66 6.17 -1.87
N ARG A 22 5.40 6.85 -0.74
CA ARG A 22 6.24 6.73 0.46
C ARG A 22 6.24 5.32 1.04
N PHE A 23 5.08 4.68 1.09
CA PHE A 23 4.98 3.30 1.52
C PHE A 23 5.88 2.39 0.66
N ARG A 24 5.78 2.50 -0.67
CA ARG A 24 6.61 1.76 -1.63
C ARG A 24 8.11 1.97 -1.40
N VAL A 25 8.56 3.21 -1.24
CA VAL A 25 9.98 3.53 -0.99
C VAL A 25 10.51 2.83 0.27
N LEU A 26 9.67 2.63 1.28
CA LEU A 26 10.06 2.00 2.55
C LEU A 26 9.97 0.47 2.54
N VAL A 27 9.21 -0.11 1.63
CA VAL A 27 9.05 -1.56 1.50
C VAL A 27 9.81 -2.04 0.26
N GLU A 28 11.14 -1.96 0.32
CA GLU A 28 12.05 -2.30 -0.79
C GLU A 28 11.89 -3.73 -1.33
N ILE A 29 11.27 -4.63 -0.56
CA ILE A 29 10.95 -5.99 -1.00
C ILE A 29 9.88 -6.05 -2.10
N LEU A 30 9.14 -4.97 -2.32
CA LEU A 30 8.02 -4.94 -3.26
C LEU A 30 8.51 -4.55 -4.67
N PRO A 31 8.33 -5.40 -5.70
CA PRO A 31 8.75 -5.09 -7.06
C PRO A 31 8.02 -3.86 -7.59
N ASN A 32 8.67 -3.11 -8.50
CA ASN A 32 8.14 -1.85 -9.05
C ASN A 32 6.84 -2.07 -9.84
N GLU A 33 6.68 -3.25 -10.42
CA GLU A 33 5.53 -3.66 -11.22
C GLU A 33 4.32 -4.04 -10.37
N CYS A 34 4.47 -4.23 -9.06
CA CYS A 34 3.34 -4.52 -8.18
C CYS A 34 2.47 -3.26 -8.02
N GLU A 35 1.16 -3.39 -8.21
CA GLU A 35 0.26 -2.27 -7.99
C GLU A 35 -0.13 -2.19 -6.51
N ILE A 36 -0.16 -0.97 -5.99
CA ILE A 36 -0.53 -0.69 -4.59
C ILE A 36 -1.70 0.27 -4.61
N HIS A 37 -2.77 -0.06 -3.90
CA HIS A 37 -3.89 0.84 -3.68
C HIS A 37 -4.62 0.51 -2.39
N ARG A 38 -5.37 1.48 -1.86
CA ARG A 38 -6.26 1.25 -0.72
C ARG A 38 -7.65 0.86 -1.19
N GLU A 39 -8.25 -0.09 -0.50
CA GLU A 39 -9.64 -0.49 -0.68
C GLU A 39 -10.40 -0.46 0.63
N THR A 40 -11.72 -0.37 0.56
CA THR A 40 -12.59 -0.47 1.74
C THR A 40 -13.31 -1.81 1.74
N TRP A 41 -13.10 -2.61 2.78
CA TRP A 41 -13.73 -3.90 3.00
C TRP A 41 -14.45 -3.87 4.34
N ASP A 42 -15.78 -4.01 4.35
CA ASP A 42 -16.62 -3.99 5.57
C ASP A 42 -16.21 -2.90 6.58
N SER A 43 -16.15 -1.65 6.12
CA SER A 43 -15.75 -0.44 6.87
C SER A 43 -14.27 -0.33 7.28
N ARG A 44 -13.43 -1.29 6.87
CA ARG A 44 -11.97 -1.24 7.11
C ARG A 44 -11.23 -0.86 5.85
N THR A 45 -10.28 0.04 5.99
CA THR A 45 -9.29 0.29 4.95
C THR A 45 -8.26 -0.83 4.94
N VAL A 46 -8.03 -1.40 3.76
CA VAL A 46 -7.02 -2.43 3.50
C VAL A 46 -6.05 -1.93 2.44
N ILE A 47 -4.77 -2.29 2.56
CA ILE A 47 -3.80 -2.11 1.47
C ILE A 47 -3.90 -3.33 0.57
N CYS A 48 -4.13 -3.12 -0.72
CA CYS A 48 -4.05 -4.16 -1.73
C CYS A 48 -2.68 -4.11 -2.41
N LEU A 49 -2.02 -5.25 -2.47
CA LEU A 49 -0.86 -5.49 -3.31
C LEU A 49 -1.27 -6.42 -4.45
N ASP A 50 -1.32 -5.91 -5.68
CA ASP A 50 -1.63 -6.70 -6.86
C ASP A 50 -0.35 -7.11 -7.60
N PHE A 51 -0.18 -8.42 -7.73
CA PHE A 51 0.97 -9.05 -8.37
C PHE A 51 0.67 -9.49 -9.81
N GLN A 52 -0.43 -9.06 -10.44
CA GLN A 52 -0.76 -9.43 -11.82
C GLN A 52 0.42 -9.25 -12.79
N ASN A 53 1.20 -8.18 -12.61
CA ASN A 53 2.35 -7.86 -13.46
C ASN A 53 3.69 -8.43 -12.94
N CYS A 54 3.72 -9.06 -11.75
CA CYS A 54 4.91 -9.64 -11.12
C CYS A 54 4.60 -10.88 -10.26
N PRO A 55 3.89 -11.90 -10.80
CA PRO A 55 3.34 -13.00 -10.00
C PRO A 55 4.42 -13.85 -9.30
N TYR A 56 5.63 -13.89 -9.85
CA TYR A 56 6.78 -14.61 -9.29
C TYR A 56 7.26 -14.04 -7.94
N SER A 57 6.96 -12.77 -7.66
CA SER A 57 7.39 -12.11 -6.41
C SER A 57 6.40 -12.33 -5.25
N LEU A 58 5.20 -12.82 -5.53
CA LEU A 58 4.10 -12.95 -4.57
C LEU A 58 4.52 -13.74 -3.31
N GLU A 59 5.10 -14.93 -3.50
CA GLU A 59 5.46 -15.78 -2.36
C GLU A 59 6.57 -15.19 -1.50
N ILE A 60 7.60 -14.59 -2.13
CA ILE A 60 8.70 -13.90 -1.43
C ILE A 60 8.16 -12.75 -0.57
N VAL A 61 7.25 -11.94 -1.13
CA VAL A 61 6.68 -10.81 -0.40
C VAL A 61 5.72 -11.28 0.71
N LYS A 62 4.98 -12.37 0.50
CA LYS A 62 4.13 -12.99 1.54
C LYS A 62 4.94 -13.52 2.72
N GLU A 63 6.08 -14.15 2.47
CA GLU A 63 6.99 -14.64 3.51
C GLU A 63 7.55 -13.50 4.37
N ASN A 64 7.77 -12.34 3.74
CA ASN A 64 8.32 -11.15 4.39
C ASN A 64 7.23 -10.12 4.79
N VAL A 65 5.99 -10.56 4.96
CA VAL A 65 4.84 -9.67 5.22
C VAL A 65 4.98 -8.85 6.51
N SER A 66 5.78 -9.30 7.47
CA SER A 66 6.06 -8.55 8.71
C SER A 66 6.68 -7.17 8.42
N ILE A 67 7.52 -7.04 7.39
CA ILE A 67 8.11 -5.77 6.96
C ILE A 67 7.00 -4.81 6.49
N LEU A 68 6.09 -5.29 5.65
CA LEU A 68 4.96 -4.52 5.13
C LEU A 68 4.07 -4.04 6.28
N LEU A 69 3.72 -4.95 7.18
CA LEU A 69 2.88 -4.68 8.34
C LEU A 69 3.52 -3.64 9.28
N ASN A 70 4.81 -3.77 9.58
CA ASN A 70 5.52 -2.80 10.42
C ASN A 70 5.51 -1.38 9.81
N VAL A 71 5.72 -1.26 8.49
CA VAL A 71 5.65 0.04 7.82
C VAL A 71 4.20 0.55 7.82
N MET A 72 3.21 -0.29 7.51
CA MET A 72 1.79 0.11 7.55
C MET A 72 1.36 0.63 8.91
N GLU A 73 1.80 -0.02 10.00
CA GLU A 73 1.51 0.40 11.37
C GLU A 73 2.14 1.75 11.69
N ARG A 74 3.43 1.94 11.37
CA ARG A 74 4.15 3.20 11.60
C ARG A 74 3.51 4.41 10.92
N PHE A 75 2.89 4.20 9.76
CA PHE A 75 2.25 5.25 8.98
C PHE A 75 0.73 5.35 9.21
N GLY A 76 0.15 4.45 10.01
CA GLY A 76 -1.29 4.41 10.27
C GLY A 76 -2.13 4.19 8.99
N LEU A 77 -1.60 3.45 8.00
CA LEU A 77 -2.20 3.38 6.66
C LEU A 77 -3.45 2.53 6.61
N ALA A 78 -3.38 1.34 7.20
CA ALA A 78 -4.42 0.34 7.25
C ALA A 78 -4.06 -0.72 8.29
N LYS A 79 -5.05 -1.53 8.67
CA LYS A 79 -4.88 -2.62 9.64
C LYS A 79 -4.69 -3.99 9.00
N SER A 80 -4.79 -4.06 7.69
CA SER A 80 -4.71 -5.31 6.95
C SER A 80 -4.20 -5.09 5.55
N ILE A 81 -3.53 -6.10 5.04
CA ILE A 81 -3.00 -6.16 3.70
C ILE A 81 -3.57 -7.39 3.00
N ILE A 82 -3.97 -7.21 1.75
CA ILE A 82 -4.43 -8.27 0.88
C ILE A 82 -3.45 -8.42 -0.27
N PHE A 83 -3.27 -9.66 -0.71
CA PHE A 83 -2.42 -10.02 -1.82
C PHE A 83 -3.30 -10.53 -2.94
N ARG A 84 -3.18 -9.93 -4.12
CA ARG A 84 -3.91 -10.30 -5.32
C ARG A 84 -2.97 -10.67 -6.46
N ASP A 85 -3.55 -11.38 -7.41
CA ASP A 85 -2.97 -11.68 -8.72
C ASP A 85 -4.13 -11.46 -9.70
N GLY A 86 -4.28 -10.20 -10.12
CA GLY A 86 -5.47 -9.68 -10.76
C GLY A 86 -6.71 -9.86 -9.89
N ASN A 87 -7.75 -10.47 -10.45
CA ASN A 87 -9.02 -10.70 -9.75
C ASN A 87 -8.99 -11.80 -8.69
N HIS A 88 -7.84 -12.46 -8.49
CA HIS A 88 -7.72 -13.57 -7.53
C HIS A 88 -7.13 -13.10 -6.21
N LEU A 89 -7.92 -13.20 -5.12
CA LEU A 89 -7.41 -13.04 -3.77
C LEU A 89 -6.53 -14.24 -3.41
N LYS A 90 -5.25 -13.99 -3.14
CA LYS A 90 -4.26 -15.03 -2.81
C LYS A 90 -3.98 -15.13 -1.32
N ALA A 91 -4.02 -14.01 -0.59
CA ALA A 91 -3.84 -14.00 0.85
C ALA A 91 -4.40 -12.74 1.51
N TRP A 92 -4.65 -12.85 2.81
CA TRP A 92 -4.99 -11.76 3.71
C TRP A 92 -4.05 -11.83 4.92
N ARG A 93 -3.48 -10.70 5.35
CA ARG A 93 -2.79 -10.58 6.64
C ARG A 93 -3.28 -9.36 7.41
N ASN A 94 -3.36 -9.49 8.74
CA ASN A 94 -3.77 -8.42 9.65
C ASN A 94 -2.57 -7.96 10.47
N LEU A 95 -2.56 -6.69 10.86
CA LEU A 95 -1.76 -6.24 12.00
C LEU A 95 -2.26 -6.96 13.24
N VAL A 96 -1.40 -7.78 13.84
CA VAL A 96 -1.64 -8.35 15.15
C VAL A 96 -1.09 -7.34 16.15
N LYS A 97 -1.98 -6.69 16.90
CA LYS A 97 -1.56 -5.89 18.05
C LYS A 97 -1.09 -6.86 19.14
N ASN A 98 0.18 -6.76 19.52
CA ASN A 98 0.67 -7.36 20.76
C ASN A 98 0.09 -6.65 21.98
#